data_AF-A0A348UL56-F1
#
_entry.id   AF-A0A348UL56-F1
#
_cell.length_a   1.000
_cell.length_b   1.000
_cell.length_c   1.000
_cell.angle_alpha   90.00
_cell.angle_beta   90.00
_cell.angle_gamma   90.00
#
_symmetry.space_group_name_H-M   'P 1'
#
loop_
_entity.id
_entity.type
_entity.pdbx_description
1 polymer ?
#
loop_
_entity_poly.entity_id
_entity_poly.type
_entity_poly.pdbx_seq_one_letter_code
_entity_poly.pdbx_strand_id
1 'polypeptide(L)'
;FNADHMASYNVNASVPKTMMAYLVRWYARHRAVQALVPVLERVLTTPISPELLEPSPERAVQATEDIVGPYELHDFFLFHFMRNGSSPRRIHALAVVAFAPRYSAPTIRRWLREFCKRFFTQQFKRTTLPPGPKVGSVSLSPRGDWRMPDEAAVAAILEEVDALPDAPVVGDGARASV
;
A
#
# COMPACT_ATOMS: atom_id res chain seq x y z
N PHE A 1 -7.88 -1.65 19.71
CA PHE A 1 -8.40 -2.83 18.97
C PHE A 1 -9.78 -2.57 18.38
N ASN A 2 -10.68 -1.80 19.01
CA ASN A 2 -11.93 -1.37 18.37
C ASN A 2 -11.81 0.05 17.83
N ALA A 3 -11.62 0.20 16.52
CA ALA A 3 -11.54 1.49 15.85
C ALA A 3 -12.26 1.41 14.49
N ASP A 4 -11.93 2.32 13.58
CA ASP A 4 -12.40 2.44 12.20
C ASP A 4 -12.47 1.14 11.36
N HIS A 5 -11.66 0.13 11.68
CA HIS A 5 -11.65 -1.16 10.99
C HIS A 5 -12.77 -2.13 11.42
N MET A 6 -13.54 -1.83 12.49
CA MET A 6 -14.69 -2.63 12.92
C MET A 6 -15.98 -2.16 12.23
N ALA A 7 -16.71 -3.10 11.63
CA ALA A 7 -17.98 -2.87 10.95
C ALA A 7 -18.77 -4.18 10.88
N SER A 8 -20.09 -4.09 10.61
CA SER A 8 -20.88 -5.28 10.28
C SER A 8 -20.50 -5.88 8.92
N TYR A 9 -20.15 -5.02 7.96
CA TYR A 9 -19.69 -5.40 6.62
C TYR A 9 -18.80 -4.30 6.03
N ASN A 10 -17.63 -4.65 5.52
CA ASN A 10 -16.70 -3.71 4.92
C ASN A 10 -16.69 -3.83 3.38
N VAL A 11 -17.35 -2.89 2.70
CA VAL A 11 -17.44 -2.84 1.23
C VAL A 11 -16.10 -2.54 0.55
N ASN A 12 -15.15 -1.97 1.27
CA ASN A 12 -13.84 -1.55 0.78
C ASN A 12 -12.71 -2.48 1.21
N ALA A 13 -13.02 -3.65 1.80
CA ALA A 13 -12.05 -4.54 2.45
C ALA A 13 -10.88 -4.99 1.56
N SER A 14 -11.09 -5.00 0.24
CA SER A 14 -10.11 -5.49 -0.74
C SER A 14 -9.78 -4.44 -1.82
N VAL A 15 -10.13 -3.17 -1.60
CA VAL A 15 -9.90 -2.11 -2.59
C VAL A 15 -8.65 -1.33 -2.21
N PRO A 16 -7.55 -1.43 -2.99
CA PRO A 16 -6.33 -0.66 -2.74
C PRO A 16 -6.58 0.84 -2.78
N LYS A 17 -5.72 1.62 -2.11
CA LYS A 17 -5.95 3.06 -1.93
C LYS A 17 -5.87 3.82 -3.25
N THR A 18 -4.95 3.41 -4.13
CA THR A 18 -4.85 3.93 -5.50
C THR A 18 -6.09 3.64 -6.34
N MET A 19 -6.66 2.44 -6.21
CA MET A 19 -7.89 2.05 -6.90
C MET A 19 -9.11 2.84 -6.40
N MET A 20 -9.18 3.16 -5.10
CA MET A 20 -10.27 3.97 -4.55
C MET A 20 -10.37 5.34 -5.22
N ALA A 21 -9.23 6.04 -5.37
CA ALA A 21 -9.19 7.33 -6.05
C ALA A 21 -9.62 7.22 -7.52
N TYR A 22 -9.22 6.14 -8.20
CA TYR A 22 -9.68 5.84 -9.55
C TYR A 22 -11.20 5.62 -9.62
N LEU A 23 -11.78 4.82 -8.71
CA LEU A 23 -13.22 4.52 -8.68
C LEU A 23 -14.06 5.78 -8.47
N VAL A 24 -13.66 6.64 -7.52
CA VAL A 24 -14.35 7.91 -7.26
C VAL A 24 -14.29 8.82 -8.49
N ARG A 25 -13.11 8.96 -9.10
CA ARG A 25 -12.93 9.75 -10.33
C ARG A 25 -13.75 9.19 -11.49
N TRP A 26 -13.76 7.88 -11.67
CA TRP A 26 -14.53 7.22 -12.71
C TRP A 26 -16.03 7.45 -12.51
N TYR A 27 -16.52 7.30 -11.28
CA TYR A 27 -17.92 7.53 -10.94
C TYR A 27 -18.33 8.98 -11.20
N ALA A 28 -17.51 9.94 -10.74
CA ALA A 28 -17.73 11.37 -10.95
C ALA A 28 -17.91 11.71 -12.44
N ARG A 29 -17.10 11.11 -13.32
CA ARG A 29 -17.11 11.40 -14.76
C ARG A 29 -18.21 10.71 -15.55
N HIS A 30 -18.66 9.53 -15.13
CA HIS A 30 -19.51 8.68 -15.98
C HIS A 30 -20.91 8.42 -15.41
N ARG A 31 -21.11 8.58 -14.10
CA ARG A 31 -22.35 8.14 -13.42
C ARG A 31 -22.93 9.16 -12.46
N ALA A 32 -22.13 10.08 -11.93
CA ALA A 32 -22.61 11.08 -10.99
C ALA A 32 -23.55 12.08 -11.67
N VAL A 33 -24.53 12.57 -10.90
CA VAL A 33 -25.31 13.74 -11.28
C VAL A 33 -24.40 14.98 -11.31
N GLN A 34 -24.67 15.93 -12.21
CA GLN A 34 -23.80 17.09 -12.46
C GLN A 34 -23.48 17.89 -11.18
N ALA A 35 -24.46 18.03 -10.27
CA ALA A 35 -24.26 18.74 -9.00
C ALA A 35 -23.25 18.06 -8.05
N LEU A 36 -23.03 16.75 -8.18
CA LEU A 36 -22.16 15.98 -7.29
C LEU A 36 -20.70 15.97 -7.77
N VAL A 37 -20.46 16.14 -9.07
CA VAL A 37 -19.11 16.17 -9.67
C VAL A 37 -18.14 17.10 -8.94
N PRO A 38 -18.45 18.40 -8.70
CA PRO A 38 -17.50 19.30 -8.03
C PRO A 38 -17.19 18.87 -6.59
N VAL A 39 -18.12 18.20 -5.91
CA VAL A 39 -17.90 17.70 -4.55
C VAL A 39 -16.93 16.52 -4.58
N LEU A 40 -17.10 15.58 -5.50
CA LEU A 40 -16.21 14.41 -5.63
C LEU A 40 -14.80 14.81 -6.06
N GLU A 41 -14.67 15.75 -7.00
CA GLU A 41 -13.36 16.29 -7.39
C GLU A 41 -12.68 17.02 -6.22
N ARG A 42 -13.44 17.77 -5.41
CA ARG A 42 -12.91 18.34 -4.16
C ARG A 42 -12.38 17.26 -3.22
N VAL A 43 -13.16 16.21 -2.95
CA VAL A 43 -12.74 15.07 -2.11
C VAL A 43 -11.45 14.42 -2.62
N LEU A 44 -11.28 14.28 -3.94
CA LEU A 44 -10.08 13.72 -4.55
C LEU A 44 -8.84 14.61 -4.39
N THR A 45 -9.02 15.93 -4.35
CA THR A 45 -7.92 16.91 -4.23
C THR A 45 -7.58 17.31 -2.80
N THR A 46 -8.44 16.97 -1.83
CA THR A 46 -8.17 17.24 -0.41
C THR A 46 -7.07 16.31 0.12
N PRO A 47 -5.97 16.85 0.67
CA PRO A 47 -4.93 16.04 1.29
C PRO A 47 -5.48 15.17 2.43
N ILE A 48 -5.03 13.92 2.50
CA ILE A 48 -5.47 12.97 3.54
C ILE A 48 -4.66 13.23 4.82
N SER A 49 -5.27 13.92 5.79
CA SER A 49 -4.70 14.18 7.12
C SER A 49 -5.25 13.19 8.16
N PRO A 50 -4.48 12.80 9.19
CA PRO A 50 -5.02 12.19 10.39
C PRO A 50 -6.00 13.16 11.06
N GLU A 51 -7.30 12.84 11.04
CA GLU A 51 -8.37 13.73 11.50
C GLU A 51 -8.35 14.00 13.03
N LEU A 52 -7.54 13.27 13.79
CA LEU A 52 -7.47 13.34 15.26
C LEU A 52 -6.55 14.43 15.81
N LEU A 53 -5.85 15.17 14.95
CA LEU A 53 -5.03 16.30 15.38
C LEU A 53 -5.77 17.59 15.08
N GLU A 54 -6.06 18.37 16.13
CA GLU A 54 -6.53 19.75 15.95
C GLU A 54 -5.49 20.49 15.09
N PRO A 55 -5.90 21.13 13.97
CA PRO A 55 -4.98 21.93 13.20
C PRO A 55 -4.53 23.11 14.06
N SER A 56 -3.29 23.09 14.55
CA SER A 56 -2.69 24.25 15.20
C SER A 56 -2.08 25.17 14.13
N PRO A 57 -2.16 26.50 14.29
CA PRO A 57 -1.55 27.44 13.35
C PRO A 57 -0.03 27.29 13.20
N GLU A 58 0.62 26.52 14.09
CA GLU A 58 2.06 26.26 14.11
C GLU A 58 2.44 24.85 13.59
N ARG A 59 1.47 23.94 13.39
CA ARG A 59 1.71 22.61 12.80
C ARG A 59 1.09 22.54 11.42
N ALA A 60 1.95 22.43 10.40
CA ALA A 60 1.51 22.00 9.08
C ALA A 60 0.70 20.70 9.23
N VAL A 61 -0.47 20.65 8.59
CA VAL A 61 -1.33 19.47 8.52
C VAL A 61 -0.50 18.32 7.96
N GLN A 62 -0.12 17.37 8.83
CA GLN A 62 0.76 16.27 8.47
C GLN A 62 0.00 15.32 7.55
N ALA A 63 0.48 15.07 6.34
CA ALA A 63 -0.17 14.12 5.45
C ALA A 63 0.08 12.70 5.97
N THR A 64 -0.93 11.83 5.88
CA THR A 64 -0.79 10.43 6.32
C THR A 64 0.33 9.71 5.54
N GLU A 65 0.57 10.11 4.29
CA GLU A 65 1.66 9.62 3.45
C GLU A 65 3.05 9.99 3.99
N ASP A 66 3.18 11.05 4.81
CA ASP A 66 4.47 11.39 5.43
C ASP A 66 4.88 10.37 6.50
N ILE A 67 3.89 9.71 7.10
CA ILE A 67 4.09 8.70 8.15
C ILE A 67 4.22 7.31 7.52
N VAL A 68 3.31 6.97 6.60
CA VAL A 68 3.20 5.62 6.03
C VAL A 68 4.08 5.44 4.81
N GLY A 69 4.26 6.49 4.01
CA GLY A 69 4.84 6.46 2.67
C GLY A 69 3.79 6.60 1.57
N PRO A 70 4.23 6.83 0.31
CA PRO A 70 3.33 7.01 -0.83
C PRO A 70 2.47 5.76 -1.06
N TYR A 71 1.15 5.94 -1.19
CA TYR A 71 0.24 4.80 -1.36
C TYR A 71 0.55 4.00 -2.63
N GLU A 72 1.02 4.63 -3.69
CA GLU A 72 1.39 3.95 -4.94
C GLU A 72 2.54 2.96 -4.78
N LEU A 73 3.50 3.25 -3.89
CA LEU A 73 4.57 2.31 -3.56
C LEU A 73 4.03 1.14 -2.73
N HIS A 74 3.23 1.42 -1.70
CA HIS A 74 2.66 0.37 -0.84
C HIS A 74 1.72 -0.56 -1.60
N ASP A 75 0.84 -0.02 -2.44
CA ASP A 75 -0.05 -0.83 -3.28
C ASP A 75 0.77 -1.68 -4.27
N PHE A 76 1.87 -1.15 -4.83
CA PHE A 76 2.78 -1.89 -5.70
C PHE A 76 3.49 -3.03 -4.94
N PHE A 77 4.04 -2.75 -3.76
CA PHE A 77 4.69 -3.76 -2.92
C PHE A 77 3.70 -4.84 -2.51
N LEU A 78 2.52 -4.45 -2.05
CA LEU A 78 1.44 -5.36 -1.64
C LEU A 78 1.05 -6.28 -2.79
N PHE A 79 0.86 -5.73 -3.99
CA PHE A 79 0.53 -6.54 -5.17
C PHE A 79 1.60 -7.59 -5.45
N HIS A 80 2.87 -7.20 -5.56
CA HIS A 80 3.93 -8.16 -5.88
C HIS A 80 4.22 -9.15 -4.75
N PHE A 81 4.07 -8.73 -3.50
CA PHE A 81 4.21 -9.61 -2.35
C PHE A 81 3.09 -10.66 -2.32
N MET A 82 1.83 -10.22 -2.42
CA MET A 82 0.65 -11.08 -2.27
C MET A 82 0.35 -11.91 -3.51
N ARG A 83 0.32 -11.28 -4.69
CA ARG A 83 -0.09 -11.95 -5.93
C ARG A 83 1.00 -12.83 -6.50
N ASN A 84 2.25 -12.40 -6.39
CA ASN A 84 3.38 -13.04 -7.06
C ASN A 84 4.31 -13.78 -6.09
N GLY A 85 4.14 -13.65 -4.77
CA GLY A 85 5.07 -14.22 -3.78
C GLY A 85 6.50 -13.70 -3.96
N SER A 86 6.67 -12.47 -4.45
CA SER A 86 7.98 -11.94 -4.79
C SER A 86 8.79 -11.61 -3.53
N SER A 87 10.08 -11.93 -3.54
CA SER A 87 10.99 -11.53 -2.46
C SER A 87 11.18 -10.00 -2.43
N PRO A 88 11.55 -9.42 -1.26
CA PRO A 88 11.89 -8.01 -1.15
C PRO A 88 12.88 -7.54 -2.22
N ARG A 89 13.93 -8.33 -2.53
CA ARG A 89 14.89 -8.01 -3.59
C ARG A 89 14.22 -7.85 -4.96
N ARG A 90 13.31 -8.75 -5.32
CA ARG A 90 12.59 -8.67 -6.60
C ARG A 90 11.65 -7.47 -6.63
N ILE A 91 10.92 -7.24 -5.54
CA ILE A 91 10.00 -6.09 -5.42
C ILE A 91 10.75 -4.77 -5.58
N HIS A 92 11.90 -4.62 -4.90
CA HIS A 92 12.74 -3.44 -4.99
C HIS A 92 13.25 -3.20 -6.41
N ALA A 93 13.82 -4.22 -7.06
CA ALA A 93 14.30 -4.10 -8.43
C ALA A 93 13.19 -3.67 -9.41
N LEU A 94 12.00 -4.25 -9.30
CA LEU A 94 10.86 -3.88 -10.14
C LEU A 94 10.40 -2.44 -9.85
N ALA A 95 10.33 -2.05 -8.58
CA ALA A 95 9.90 -0.71 -8.20
C ALA A 95 10.90 0.37 -8.66
N VAL A 96 12.20 0.11 -8.58
CA VAL A 96 13.23 1.06 -9.05
C VAL A 96 13.05 1.37 -10.54
N VAL A 97 12.72 0.37 -11.35
CA VAL A 97 12.45 0.58 -12.78
C VAL A 97 11.10 1.25 -12.99
N ALA A 98 10.04 0.78 -12.32
CA ALA A 98 8.67 1.27 -12.53
C ALA A 98 8.45 2.73 -12.11
N PHE A 99 9.20 3.20 -11.11
CA PHE A 99 9.02 4.52 -10.54
C PHE A 99 10.18 5.49 -10.78
N ALA A 100 11.18 5.13 -11.60
CA ALA A 100 12.19 6.08 -12.02
C ALA A 100 11.60 7.16 -12.96
N PRO A 101 12.04 8.43 -12.88
CA PRO A 101 12.98 9.01 -11.91
C PRO A 101 12.29 9.55 -10.63
N ARG A 102 10.98 9.31 -10.47
CA ARG A 102 10.15 9.89 -9.39
C ARG A 102 10.61 9.47 -7.99
N TYR A 103 11.03 8.21 -7.81
CA TYR A 103 11.58 7.72 -6.55
C TYR A 103 12.98 7.14 -6.74
N SER A 104 13.91 7.56 -5.88
CA SER A 104 15.26 6.98 -5.83
C SER A 104 15.24 5.58 -5.21
N ALA A 105 16.18 4.73 -5.59
CA ALA A 105 16.32 3.39 -5.01
C ALA A 105 16.45 3.38 -3.47
N PRO A 106 17.18 4.32 -2.82
CA PRO A 106 17.16 4.45 -1.36
C PRO A 106 15.76 4.76 -0.79
N THR A 107 14.99 5.64 -1.46
CA THR A 107 13.61 5.97 -1.06
C THR A 107 12.70 4.76 -1.15
N ILE A 108 12.81 3.98 -2.23
CA ILE A 108 12.05 2.75 -2.42
C ILE A 108 12.43 1.72 -1.35
N ARG A 109 13.73 1.53 -1.06
CA ARG A 109 14.17 0.62 0.02
C ARG A 109 13.60 1.02 1.37
N ARG A 110 13.65 2.32 1.71
CA ARG A 110 13.06 2.84 2.96
C ARG A 110 11.58 2.47 3.09
N TRP A 111 10.79 2.71 2.05
CA TRP A 111 9.35 2.43 2.13
C TRP A 111 9.02 0.95 2.02
N LEU A 112 9.82 0.16 1.30
CA LEU A 112 9.70 -1.30 1.29
C LEU A 112 9.98 -1.88 2.68
N ARG A 113 10.99 -1.35 3.39
CA ARG A 113 11.27 -1.72 4.77
C ARG A 113 10.08 -1.45 5.68
N GLU A 114 9.51 -0.25 5.58
CA GLU A 114 8.35 0.12 6.39
C GLU A 114 7.11 -0.72 6.03
N PHE A 115 6.90 -1.00 4.73
CA PHE A 115 5.89 -1.93 4.27
C PHE A 115 6.05 -3.30 4.92
N CYS A 116 7.21 -3.94 4.82
CA CYS A 116 7.45 -5.26 5.41
C CYS A 116 7.23 -5.25 6.93
N LYS A 117 7.82 -4.28 7.63
CA LYS A 117 7.66 -4.15 9.09
C LYS A 117 6.19 -4.03 9.50
N ARG A 118 5.44 -3.10 8.89
CA ARG A 118 4.03 -2.88 9.22
C ARG A 118 3.13 -4.01 8.75
N PHE A 119 3.41 -4.57 7.59
CA PHE A 119 2.67 -5.70 7.08
C PHE A 119 2.73 -6.84 8.09
N PHE A 120 3.90 -7.25 8.57
CA PHE A 120 4.00 -8.33 9.55
C PHE A 120 3.44 -7.95 10.92
N THR A 121 3.88 -6.83 11.51
CA THR A 121 3.49 -6.45 12.88
C THR A 121 2.01 -6.09 13.05
N GLN A 122 1.29 -5.79 11.97
CA GLN A 122 -0.14 -5.43 12.02
C GLN A 122 -1.05 -6.61 11.61
N GLN A 123 -0.53 -7.84 11.54
CA GLN A 123 -1.31 -9.02 11.16
C GLN A 123 -2.50 -9.29 12.09
N PHE A 124 -2.35 -9.06 13.39
CA PHE A 124 -3.43 -9.22 14.37
C PHE A 124 -4.68 -8.40 14.04
N LYS A 125 -4.53 -7.24 13.37
CA LYS A 125 -5.66 -6.41 12.91
C LYS A 125 -6.43 -7.07 11.76
N ARG A 126 -5.75 -7.91 10.97
CA ARG A 126 -6.34 -8.61 9.83
C ARG A 126 -7.07 -9.87 10.24
N THR A 127 -6.58 -10.55 11.28
CA THR A 127 -7.17 -11.78 11.83
C THR A 127 -8.62 -11.60 12.26
N THR A 128 -9.02 -10.40 12.68
CA THR A 128 -10.40 -10.07 13.09
C THR A 128 -11.18 -9.22 12.09
N LEU A 129 -10.77 -9.17 10.81
CA LEU A 129 -11.45 -8.35 9.81
C LEU A 129 -12.95 -8.70 9.66
N PRO A 130 -13.84 -7.68 9.62
CA PRO A 130 -15.23 -7.85 9.22
C PRO A 130 -15.38 -8.57 7.88
N PRO A 131 -16.52 -9.22 7.61
CA PRO A 131 -16.83 -9.72 6.28
C PRO A 131 -16.86 -8.58 5.26
N GLY A 132 -16.46 -8.88 4.03
CA GLY A 132 -16.40 -7.93 2.92
C GLY A 132 -16.10 -8.68 1.62
N PRO A 133 -16.41 -8.08 0.46
CA PRO A 133 -16.19 -8.73 -0.81
C PRO A 133 -14.70 -8.72 -1.17
N LYS A 134 -14.24 -9.81 -1.80
CA LYS A 134 -12.98 -9.78 -2.55
C LYS A 134 -13.20 -8.98 -3.83
N VAL A 135 -12.36 -7.96 -4.02
CA VAL A 135 -12.34 -7.11 -5.22
C VAL A 135 -10.96 -7.23 -5.84
N GLY A 136 -10.89 -7.48 -7.14
CA GLY A 136 -9.63 -7.64 -7.86
C GLY A 136 -8.91 -8.97 -7.55
N SER A 137 -7.58 -8.93 -7.59
CA SER A 137 -6.73 -10.14 -7.57
C SER A 137 -6.17 -10.51 -6.19
N VAL A 138 -6.21 -9.58 -5.22
CA VAL A 138 -5.61 -9.74 -3.89
C VAL A 138 -6.63 -9.36 -2.81
N SER A 139 -6.75 -10.19 -1.77
CA SER A 139 -7.49 -9.89 -0.54
C SER A 139 -6.62 -10.18 0.69
N LEU A 140 -6.87 -9.45 1.77
CA LEU A 140 -6.16 -9.61 3.05
C LEU A 140 -7.01 -10.31 4.12
N SER A 141 -8.16 -10.86 3.72
CA SER A 141 -9.02 -11.63 4.62
C SER A 141 -8.33 -12.91 5.10
N PRO A 142 -8.30 -13.18 6.42
CA PRO A 142 -7.77 -14.42 7.00
C PRO A 142 -8.57 -15.66 6.55
N ARG A 143 -9.81 -15.43 6.07
CA ARG A 143 -10.71 -16.45 5.54
C ARG A 143 -10.52 -16.69 4.03
N GLY A 144 -9.67 -15.90 3.38
CA GLY A 144 -9.50 -15.86 1.92
C GLY A 144 -8.07 -16.10 1.47
N ASP A 145 -7.46 -15.10 0.84
CA ASP A 145 -6.16 -15.24 0.16
C ASP A 145 -4.96 -15.18 1.11
N TRP A 146 -5.10 -14.58 2.30
CA TRP A 146 -3.97 -14.35 3.21
C TRP A 146 -4.11 -15.13 4.51
N ARG A 147 -3.16 -16.01 4.81
CA ARG A 147 -3.10 -16.74 6.08
C ARG A 147 -1.68 -16.63 6.64
N MET A 148 -1.53 -15.86 7.72
CA MET A 148 -0.27 -15.70 8.44
C MET A 148 -0.55 -15.64 9.94
N PRO A 149 0.29 -16.27 10.78
CA PRO A 149 0.21 -16.14 12.23
C PRO A 149 0.41 -14.68 12.67
N ASP A 150 -0.21 -14.29 13.78
CA ASP A 150 -0.08 -12.93 14.33
C ASP A 150 1.35 -12.67 14.85
N GLU A 151 2.05 -13.74 15.24
CA GLU A 151 3.41 -13.74 15.80
C GLU A 151 4.51 -13.91 14.74
N ALA A 152 4.17 -13.87 13.44
CA ALA A 152 5.15 -14.06 12.37
C ALA A 152 6.33 -13.09 12.48
N ALA A 153 7.55 -13.63 12.59
CA ALA A 153 8.77 -12.84 12.71
C ALA A 153 9.13 -12.15 11.38
N VAL A 154 9.53 -10.89 11.46
CA VAL A 154 9.90 -10.07 10.28
C VAL A 154 11.41 -9.86 10.13
N ALA A 155 12.22 -10.27 11.12
CA ALA A 155 13.65 -9.94 11.19
C ALA A 155 14.44 -10.31 9.93
N ALA A 156 14.32 -11.56 9.46
CA ALA A 156 15.02 -12.02 8.26
C ALA A 156 14.63 -11.24 6.99
N ILE A 157 13.36 -10.83 6.87
CA ILE A 157 12.87 -10.02 5.74
C ILE A 157 13.46 -8.61 5.82
N LEU A 158 13.55 -8.04 7.02
CA LEU A 158 14.15 -6.73 7.25
C LEU A 158 15.65 -6.73 6.96
N GLU A 159 16.36 -7.79 7.34
CA GLU A 159 17.77 -7.98 6.99
C GLU A 159 17.98 -8.07 5.47
N GLU A 160 17.13 -8.82 4.75
CA GLU A 160 17.17 -8.85 3.28
C GLU A 160 16.97 -7.45 2.70
N VAL A 161 15.99 -6.69 3.21
CA VAL A 161 15.71 -5.32 2.74
C VAL A 161 16.89 -4.38 3.02
N ASP A 162 17.53 -4.49 4.19
CA ASP A 162 18.67 -3.64 4.56
C ASP A 162 19.91 -3.91 3.69
N ALA A 163 20.06 -5.15 3.21
CA ALA A 163 21.12 -5.53 2.28
C ALA A 163 20.87 -5.10 0.82
N LEU A 164 19.74 -4.45 0.50
CA LEU A 164 19.42 -4.06 -0.87
C LEU A 164 20.25 -2.86 -1.35
N PRO A 165 20.76 -2.91 -2.60
CA PRO A 165 21.64 -1.89 -3.13
C PRO A 165 20.92 -0.54 -3.33
N ASP A 166 21.69 0.54 -3.22
CA ASP A 166 21.26 1.92 -3.50
C ASP A 166 21.17 2.25 -5.00
N ALA A 167 21.60 1.32 -5.85
CA ALA A 167 21.56 1.45 -7.30
C ALA A 167 20.80 0.27 -7.92
N PRO A 168 20.13 0.47 -9.07
CA PRO A 168 19.53 -0.63 -9.81
C PRO A 168 20.59 -1.69 -10.12
N VAL A 169 20.31 -2.94 -9.76
CA VAL A 169 21.08 -4.08 -10.25
C VAL A 169 20.70 -4.24 -11.71
N VAL A 170 21.45 -3.61 -12.61
CA VAL A 170 21.39 -3.96 -14.04
C VAL A 170 21.89 -5.39 -14.11
N GLY A 171 20.97 -6.34 -14.35
CA GLY A 171 21.36 -7.71 -14.54
C GLY A 171 22.31 -7.77 -15.73
N ASP A 172 23.56 -8.14 -15.50
CA ASP A 172 24.43 -8.58 -16.58
C ASP A 172 23.68 -9.72 -17.29
N GLY A 173 23.38 -9.50 -18.56
CA GLY A 173 22.77 -10.49 -19.44
C GLY A 173 23.76 -11.63 -19.70
N ALA A 174 24.06 -12.43 -18.67
CA ALA A 174 24.71 -13.71 -18.82
C ALA A 174 23.69 -14.65 -19.46
N ARG A 175 23.77 -14.73 -20.79
CA ARG A 175 23.14 -15.76 -21.62
C ARG A 175 23.36 -17.12 -20.96
N ALA A 176 22.29 -17.74 -20.47
CA ALA A 176 22.26 -19.19 -20.36
C ALA A 176 22.26 -19.71 -21.80
N SER A 177 23.46 -20.05 -22.30
CA SER A 177 23.63 -20.86 -23.49
C SER A 177 22.94 -22.20 -23.26
N VAL A 178 22.06 -22.54 -24.21
CA VAL A 178 21.46 -23.86 -24.44
C VAL A 178 22.55 -24.93 -24.50
#